data_AF-A0A5C6BQ64-F1
#
_entry.id   AF-A0A5C6BQ64-F1
#
_cell.length_a   1.000
_cell.length_b   1.000
_cell.length_c   1.000
_cell.angle_alpha   90.00
_cell.angle_beta   90.00
_cell.angle_gamma   90.00
#
_symmetry.space_group_name_H-M   'P 1'
#
loop_
_entity.id
_entity.type
_entity.pdbx_description
1 polymer ?
#
loop_
_entity_poly.entity_id
_entity_poly.type
_entity_poly.pdbx_seq_one_letter_code
_entity_poly.pdbx_strand_id
1 'polypeptide(L)'
;MISARITFALFFCLTSTAAYAGEPVNVLNYVRAESDMQFKGYADKAGGVGKFMNFREVYSVENQTTIRGNRDTLYSFGVYDLTSPVTVIKPESTDRFQSLLVIDQDEYNPVLKNGAGEVKLTIDTVGTRYVMVLFRTFCDPNSREDMKKAHAMQDAIQIKQASPGKLELPDWDETSLVATRKALNGLVSKLDGVPKAFGPRGEVDPTQHLIGAAYGWGGNPQRGAMYFNVVPEKNDGKTAYTLTMPKDVPVEAFWSVTL
;
A
#
# COMPACT_ATOMS: atom_id res chain seq x y z
N MET A 1 57.23 19.32 -58.99
CA MET A 1 55.99 18.56 -58.78
C MET A 1 55.85 18.28 -57.29
N ILE A 2 55.02 19.05 -56.58
CA ILE A 2 54.72 18.83 -55.15
C ILE A 2 53.23 18.49 -55.08
N SER A 3 52.92 17.27 -54.68
CA SER A 3 51.55 16.74 -54.59
C SER A 3 51.02 16.98 -53.20
N ALA A 4 50.00 17.84 -53.06
CA ALA A 4 49.31 18.11 -51.81
C ALA A 4 48.15 17.11 -51.64
N ARG A 5 48.23 16.23 -50.65
CA ARG A 5 47.14 15.35 -50.24
C ARG A 5 46.26 16.10 -49.23
N ILE A 6 45.03 16.39 -49.61
CA ILE A 6 44.00 16.94 -48.71
C ILE A 6 43.28 15.76 -48.07
N THR A 7 43.49 15.55 -46.77
CA THR A 7 42.76 14.56 -45.98
C THR A 7 41.47 15.18 -45.48
N PHE A 8 40.33 14.68 -45.96
CA PHE A 8 39.01 15.03 -45.43
C PHE A 8 38.78 14.28 -44.11
N ALA A 9 38.73 15.00 -43.00
CA ALA A 9 38.34 14.44 -41.70
C ALA A 9 36.81 14.39 -41.62
N LEU A 10 36.24 13.18 -41.69
CA LEU A 10 34.83 12.95 -41.42
C LEU A 10 34.59 13.07 -39.90
N PHE A 11 33.94 14.14 -39.47
CA PHE A 11 33.44 14.28 -38.09
C PHE A 11 32.16 13.45 -37.95
N PHE A 12 32.26 12.28 -37.33
CA PHE A 12 31.08 11.54 -36.85
C PHE A 12 30.53 12.27 -35.61
N CYS A 13 29.44 13.00 -35.79
CA CYS A 13 28.69 13.57 -34.68
C CYS A 13 27.90 12.42 -34.03
N LEU A 14 28.45 11.84 -32.96
CA LEU A 14 27.72 10.91 -32.09
C LEU A 14 26.64 11.73 -31.38
N THR A 15 25.41 11.71 -31.90
CA THR A 15 24.24 12.18 -31.18
C THR A 15 23.98 11.19 -30.04
N SER A 16 24.34 11.57 -28.81
CA SER A 16 23.88 10.85 -27.62
C SER A 16 22.36 10.98 -27.56
N THR A 17 21.66 9.95 -28.02
CA THR A 17 20.27 9.73 -27.61
C THR A 17 20.29 9.53 -26.10
N ALA A 18 19.98 10.57 -25.34
CA ALA A 18 19.62 10.41 -23.95
C ALA A 18 18.43 9.44 -23.94
N ALA A 19 18.66 8.19 -23.53
CA ALA A 19 17.58 7.33 -23.10
C ALA A 19 16.86 8.13 -22.01
N TYR A 20 15.58 8.47 -22.23
CA TYR A 20 14.75 9.04 -21.17
C TYR A 20 14.68 8.01 -20.05
N ALA A 21 15.59 8.11 -19.08
CA ALA A 21 15.47 7.40 -17.81
C ALA A 21 14.43 8.16 -16.98
N GLY A 22 13.50 7.43 -16.37
CA GLY A 22 12.55 8.00 -15.42
C GLY A 22 13.26 8.72 -14.26
N GLU A 23 12.50 9.45 -13.45
CA GLU A 23 13.01 10.15 -12.28
C GLU A 23 13.68 9.16 -11.31
N PRO A 24 14.98 9.32 -10.99
CA PRO A 24 15.68 8.41 -10.10
C PRO A 24 15.10 8.41 -8.69
N VAL A 25 14.87 7.22 -8.14
CA VAL A 25 14.37 7.04 -6.78
C VAL A 25 15.52 6.76 -5.82
N ASN A 26 15.52 7.49 -4.71
CA ASN A 26 16.43 7.33 -3.59
C ASN A 26 15.68 7.56 -2.27
N VAL A 27 16.37 7.48 -1.13
CA VAL A 27 15.73 7.58 0.19
C VAL A 27 14.97 8.89 0.44
N LEU A 28 15.26 9.97 -0.29
CA LEU A 28 14.62 11.28 -0.12
C LEU A 28 13.25 11.38 -0.79
N ASN A 29 13.00 10.61 -1.86
CA ASN A 29 11.72 10.59 -2.58
C ASN A 29 11.02 9.22 -2.55
N TYR A 30 11.63 8.22 -1.91
CA TYR A 30 11.15 6.84 -1.91
C TYR A 30 9.70 6.67 -1.47
N VAL A 31 9.26 7.28 -0.36
CA VAL A 31 7.90 7.11 0.16
C VAL A 31 6.85 7.55 -0.87
N ARG A 32 7.11 8.67 -1.56
CA ARG A 32 6.24 9.18 -2.61
C ARG A 32 6.24 8.25 -3.83
N ALA A 33 7.42 7.84 -4.30
CA ALA A 33 7.55 6.97 -5.45
C ALA A 33 6.91 5.58 -5.21
N GLU A 34 7.10 5.01 -4.04
CA GLU A 34 6.45 3.75 -3.63
C GLU A 34 4.93 3.91 -3.61
N SER A 35 4.42 4.98 -2.97
CA SER A 35 2.98 5.24 -2.89
C SER A 35 2.34 5.45 -4.25
N ASP A 36 3.04 6.14 -5.16
CA ASP A 36 2.59 6.34 -6.54
C ASP A 36 2.50 5.01 -7.31
N MET A 37 3.49 4.12 -7.17
CA MET A 37 3.45 2.77 -7.76
C MET A 37 2.28 1.94 -7.21
N GLN A 38 2.04 2.04 -5.91
CA GLN A 38 0.96 1.34 -5.23
C GLN A 38 -0.40 1.87 -5.70
N PHE A 39 -0.57 3.19 -5.74
CA PHE A 39 -1.79 3.85 -6.23
C PHE A 39 -2.06 3.47 -7.68
N LYS A 40 -1.04 3.50 -8.54
CA LYS A 40 -1.17 3.05 -9.93
C LYS A 40 -1.64 1.60 -10.01
N GLY A 41 -0.98 0.69 -9.29
CA GLY A 41 -1.32 -0.73 -9.30
C GLY A 41 -2.74 -1.03 -8.80
N TYR A 42 -3.19 -0.35 -7.74
CA TYR A 42 -4.56 -0.49 -7.24
C TYR A 42 -5.59 0.16 -8.17
N ALA A 43 -5.31 1.34 -8.72
CA ALA A 43 -6.19 1.98 -9.71
C ALA A 43 -6.35 1.09 -10.94
N ASP A 44 -5.26 0.54 -11.49
CA ASP A 44 -5.30 -0.35 -12.66
C ASP A 44 -6.16 -1.59 -12.39
N LYS A 45 -6.02 -2.22 -11.20
CA LYS A 45 -6.86 -3.35 -10.79
C LYS A 45 -8.34 -3.00 -10.66
N ALA A 46 -8.65 -1.81 -10.15
CA ALA A 46 -10.03 -1.34 -10.03
C ALA A 46 -10.66 -0.88 -11.35
N GLY A 47 -9.88 -0.80 -12.44
CA GLY A 47 -10.32 -0.27 -13.73
C GLY A 47 -10.22 1.25 -13.87
N GLY A 48 -9.35 1.89 -13.08
CA GLY A 48 -9.01 3.31 -13.14
C GLY A 48 -9.26 4.08 -11.83
N VAL A 49 -8.82 5.34 -11.80
CA VAL A 49 -9.09 6.26 -10.67
C VAL A 49 -10.59 6.56 -10.57
N GLY A 50 -11.06 6.71 -9.34
CA GLY A 50 -12.47 6.91 -9.02
C GLY A 50 -13.28 5.61 -9.02
N LYS A 51 -12.67 4.47 -9.35
CA LYS A 51 -13.31 3.15 -9.30
C LYS A 51 -13.08 2.49 -7.95
N PHE A 52 -14.14 1.88 -7.43
CA PHE A 52 -14.13 1.09 -6.22
C PHE A 52 -14.18 -0.39 -6.58
N MET A 53 -13.34 -1.21 -5.94
CA MET A 53 -13.25 -2.63 -6.18
C MET A 53 -13.34 -3.42 -4.88
N ASN A 54 -14.13 -4.48 -4.90
CA ASN A 54 -14.17 -5.50 -3.85
C ASN A 54 -13.33 -6.70 -4.30
N PHE A 55 -12.24 -7.00 -3.60
CA PHE A 55 -11.63 -8.33 -3.70
C PHE A 55 -12.51 -9.32 -2.97
N ARG A 56 -12.98 -10.33 -3.70
CA ARG A 56 -13.90 -11.36 -3.19
C ARG A 56 -13.20 -12.56 -2.57
N GLU A 57 -11.90 -12.66 -2.79
CA GLU A 57 -11.04 -13.70 -2.25
C GLU A 57 -10.01 -13.08 -1.32
N VAL A 58 -9.50 -13.88 -0.38
CA VAL A 58 -8.39 -13.47 0.48
C VAL A 58 -7.15 -13.14 -0.35
N TYR A 59 -6.31 -12.26 0.18
CA TYR A 59 -5.15 -11.74 -0.55
C TYR A 59 -4.25 -12.86 -1.09
N SER A 60 -4.00 -12.88 -2.40
CA SER A 60 -3.16 -13.91 -3.04
C SER A 60 -1.73 -13.84 -2.51
N VAL A 61 -1.06 -14.99 -2.42
CA VAL A 61 0.39 -15.04 -2.13
C VAL A 61 1.24 -14.97 -3.40
N GLU A 62 0.62 -15.18 -4.57
CA GLU A 62 1.31 -15.22 -5.87
C GLU A 62 1.10 -13.94 -6.70
N ASN A 63 -0.03 -13.25 -6.49
CA ASN A 63 -0.39 -12.03 -7.23
C ASN A 63 -0.66 -10.87 -6.28
N GLN A 64 0.42 -10.28 -5.78
CA GLN A 64 0.39 -9.21 -4.78
C GLN A 64 0.63 -7.85 -5.42
N THR A 65 -0.24 -6.87 -5.13
CA THR A 65 0.10 -5.46 -5.38
C THR A 65 1.01 -4.97 -4.27
N THR A 66 0.60 -5.23 -3.03
CA THR A 66 1.33 -4.93 -1.80
C THR A 66 1.77 -6.24 -1.17
N ILE A 67 3.03 -6.33 -0.76
CA ILE A 67 3.52 -7.50 -0.04
C ILE A 67 2.84 -7.63 1.32
N ARG A 68 2.81 -8.85 1.87
CA ARG A 68 2.35 -9.14 3.24
C ARG A 68 0.89 -8.76 3.52
N GLY A 69 0.01 -8.89 2.53
CA GLY A 69 -1.42 -8.72 2.73
C GLY A 69 -1.98 -9.70 3.77
N ASN A 70 -2.73 -9.19 4.74
CA ASN A 70 -3.44 -10.02 5.72
C ASN A 70 -4.46 -10.94 5.01
N ARG A 71 -4.58 -12.19 5.46
CA ARG A 71 -5.48 -13.20 4.87
C ARG A 71 -6.72 -13.51 5.71
N ASP A 72 -6.89 -12.84 6.85
CA ASP A 72 -8.09 -12.92 7.69
C ASP A 72 -9.20 -11.95 7.24
N THR A 73 -8.87 -11.07 6.29
CA THR A 73 -9.77 -10.03 5.82
C THR A 73 -9.83 -9.98 4.29
N LEU A 74 -11.03 -9.69 3.78
CA LEU A 74 -11.25 -9.27 2.40
C LEU A 74 -10.98 -7.78 2.26
N TYR A 75 -10.36 -7.42 1.14
CA TYR A 75 -9.96 -6.05 0.83
C TYR A 75 -10.98 -5.41 -0.09
N SER A 76 -11.35 -4.16 0.19
CA SER A 76 -12.04 -3.31 -0.78
C SER A 76 -11.34 -1.96 -0.87
N PHE A 77 -11.15 -1.44 -2.07
CA PHE A 77 -10.32 -0.25 -2.24
C PHE A 77 -10.73 0.60 -3.44
N GLY A 78 -10.24 1.84 -3.44
CA GLY A 78 -10.26 2.73 -4.58
C GLY A 78 -9.22 3.83 -4.40
N VAL A 79 -8.70 4.33 -5.52
CA VAL A 79 -7.79 5.49 -5.57
C VAL A 79 -8.54 6.65 -6.20
N TYR A 80 -8.45 7.82 -5.59
CA TYR A 80 -9.25 8.99 -5.96
C TYR A 80 -8.40 10.24 -6.13
N ASP A 81 -8.78 11.05 -7.12
CA ASP A 81 -8.26 12.41 -7.33
C ASP A 81 -9.17 13.43 -6.62
N LEU A 82 -8.63 14.09 -5.59
CA LEU A 82 -9.37 15.03 -4.75
C LEU A 82 -9.53 16.43 -5.36
N THR A 83 -9.21 16.62 -6.63
CA THR A 83 -9.72 17.77 -7.41
C THR A 83 -11.26 17.83 -7.37
N SER A 84 -11.92 16.69 -7.16
CA SER A 84 -13.30 16.60 -6.66
C SER A 84 -13.31 15.91 -5.29
N PRO A 85 -14.00 16.48 -4.27
CA PRO A 85 -14.18 15.83 -2.98
C PRO A 85 -14.77 14.42 -3.10
N VAL A 86 -14.38 13.54 -2.19
CA VAL A 86 -14.87 12.17 -2.09
C VAL A 86 -15.60 12.00 -0.76
N THR A 87 -16.79 11.42 -0.79
CA THR A 87 -17.52 11.03 0.42
C THR A 87 -17.54 9.51 0.50
N VAL A 88 -16.98 8.97 1.58
CA VAL A 88 -16.98 7.54 1.92
C VAL A 88 -18.06 7.28 2.95
N ILE A 89 -18.95 6.32 2.70
CA ILE A 89 -19.97 5.90 3.65
C ILE A 89 -19.66 4.45 4.05
N LYS A 90 -19.20 4.30 5.29
CA LYS A 90 -18.95 2.99 5.89
C LYS A 90 -20.24 2.46 6.52
N PRO A 91 -20.72 1.25 6.15
CA PRO A 91 -21.91 0.67 6.74
C PRO A 91 -21.70 0.29 8.21
N GLU A 92 -22.81 0.05 8.90
CA GLU A 92 -22.78 -0.60 10.21
C GLU A 92 -22.22 -2.03 10.09
N SER A 93 -21.41 -2.39 11.07
CA SER A 93 -20.69 -3.67 11.11
C SER A 93 -20.61 -4.15 12.55
N THR A 94 -21.77 -4.36 13.18
CA THR A 94 -21.87 -4.70 14.62
C THR A 94 -21.30 -6.08 14.93
N ASP A 95 -21.52 -7.04 14.03
CA ASP A 95 -21.23 -8.46 14.30
C ASP A 95 -20.02 -8.99 13.51
N ARG A 96 -19.31 -8.10 12.81
CA ARG A 96 -18.13 -8.44 12.01
C ARG A 96 -17.21 -7.24 11.93
N PHE A 97 -15.92 -7.47 12.13
CA PHE A 97 -14.92 -6.43 11.96
C PHE A 97 -14.89 -5.92 10.51
N GLN A 98 -15.04 -4.61 10.36
CA GLN A 98 -14.71 -3.89 9.15
C GLN A 98 -14.01 -2.59 9.54
N SER A 99 -12.85 -2.31 8.95
CA SER A 99 -12.15 -1.04 9.10
C SER A 99 -12.15 -0.26 7.79
N LEU A 100 -12.10 1.06 7.89
CA LEU A 100 -11.72 1.99 6.83
C LEU A 100 -10.39 2.63 7.23
N LEU A 101 -9.38 2.46 6.39
CA LEU A 101 -8.12 3.18 6.42
C LEU A 101 -8.06 4.10 5.19
N VAL A 102 -7.79 5.38 5.41
CA VAL A 102 -7.47 6.33 4.34
C VAL A 102 -5.96 6.49 4.32
N ILE A 103 -5.36 6.33 3.15
CA ILE A 103 -3.92 6.45 2.92
C ILE A 103 -3.72 7.56 1.90
N ASP A 104 -2.94 8.57 2.25
CA ASP A 104 -2.62 9.65 1.32
C ASP A 104 -1.37 9.36 0.49
N GLN A 105 -1.02 10.27 -0.41
CA GLN A 105 0.05 10.05 -1.38
C GLN A 105 1.46 10.02 -0.76
N ASP A 106 1.61 10.43 0.51
CA ASP A 106 2.85 10.25 1.28
C ASP A 106 2.72 9.12 2.31
N GLU A 107 1.79 8.19 2.12
CA GLU A 107 1.62 6.98 2.95
C GLU A 107 1.13 7.22 4.39
N TYR A 108 0.84 8.46 4.79
CA TYR A 108 0.23 8.71 6.10
C TYR A 108 -1.24 8.28 6.12
N ASN A 109 -1.76 8.11 7.34
CA ASN A 109 -3.12 7.66 7.60
C ASN A 109 -3.95 8.75 8.28
N PRO A 110 -4.50 9.72 7.54
CA PRO A 110 -5.33 10.79 8.12
C PRO A 110 -6.63 10.27 8.75
N VAL A 111 -7.11 9.09 8.33
CA VAL A 111 -8.32 8.48 8.89
C VAL A 111 -8.12 6.97 9.08
N LEU A 112 -8.40 6.49 10.29
CA LEU A 112 -8.69 5.09 10.59
C LEU A 112 -10.01 5.02 11.36
N LYS A 113 -11.00 4.31 10.82
CA LYS A 113 -12.36 4.25 11.32
C LYS A 113 -12.90 2.81 11.35
N ASN A 114 -13.30 2.35 12.54
CA ASN A 114 -13.94 1.04 12.73
C ASN A 114 -15.48 1.15 12.79
N GLY A 115 -16.02 2.21 13.40
CA GLY A 115 -17.46 2.44 13.46
C GLY A 115 -18.08 2.88 12.14
N ALA A 116 -19.41 2.81 12.02
CA ALA A 116 -20.16 3.27 10.85
C ALA A 116 -20.08 4.79 10.65
N GLY A 117 -20.50 5.25 9.47
CA GLY A 117 -20.76 6.66 9.20
C GLY A 117 -20.02 7.23 8.00
N GLU A 118 -20.16 8.53 7.84
CA GLU A 118 -19.65 9.27 6.69
C GLU A 118 -18.27 9.87 6.97
N VAL A 119 -17.39 9.83 5.97
CA VAL A 119 -16.09 10.50 5.96
C VAL A 119 -15.96 11.29 4.65
N LYS A 120 -15.88 12.61 4.75
CA LYS A 120 -15.63 13.49 3.61
C LYS A 120 -14.13 13.76 3.49
N LEU A 121 -13.59 13.47 2.31
CA LEU A 121 -12.19 13.64 1.95
C LEU A 121 -12.06 14.80 0.94
N THR A 122 -11.19 15.74 1.29
CA THR A 122 -10.78 16.91 0.49
C THR A 122 -9.27 17.03 0.55
N ILE A 123 -8.68 17.79 -0.38
CA ILE A 123 -7.23 18.07 -0.36
C ILE A 123 -6.81 18.63 1.02
N ASP A 124 -7.58 19.57 1.58
CA ASP A 124 -7.23 20.20 2.86
C ASP A 124 -7.27 19.22 4.04
N THR A 125 -8.22 18.29 4.06
CA THR A 125 -8.35 17.29 5.14
C THR A 125 -7.35 16.14 5.02
N VAL A 126 -6.86 15.86 3.81
CA VAL A 126 -5.98 14.71 3.52
C VAL A 126 -4.51 15.13 3.44
N GLY A 127 -4.23 16.31 2.88
CA GLY A 127 -2.89 16.87 2.69
C GLY A 127 -2.27 16.60 1.32
N THR A 128 -2.90 15.77 0.48
CA THR A 128 -2.43 15.45 -0.89
C THR A 128 -3.58 15.45 -1.88
N ARG A 129 -3.27 15.56 -3.18
CA ARG A 129 -4.26 15.47 -4.26
C ARG A 129 -4.84 14.06 -4.38
N TYR A 130 -3.99 13.03 -4.35
CA TYR A 130 -4.46 11.65 -4.49
C TYR A 130 -4.59 10.98 -3.13
N VAL A 131 -5.58 10.08 -3.02
CA VAL A 131 -5.85 9.32 -1.81
C VAL A 131 -6.33 7.91 -2.15
N MET A 132 -5.94 6.93 -1.35
CA MET A 132 -6.53 5.60 -1.37
C MET A 132 -7.48 5.44 -0.18
N VAL A 133 -8.66 4.87 -0.46
CA VAL A 133 -9.53 4.32 0.59
C VAL A 133 -9.32 2.82 0.60
N LEU A 134 -9.13 2.26 1.77
CA LEU A 134 -8.90 0.84 1.96
C LEU A 134 -9.79 0.32 3.08
N PHE A 135 -10.62 -0.66 2.75
CA PHE A 135 -11.40 -1.42 3.71
C PHE A 135 -10.82 -2.81 3.89
N ARG A 136 -10.87 -3.28 5.14
CA ARG A 136 -10.59 -4.67 5.50
C ARG A 136 -11.81 -5.22 6.22
N THR A 137 -12.43 -6.25 5.65
CA THR A 137 -13.62 -6.92 6.19
C THR A 137 -13.25 -8.32 6.63
N PHE A 138 -13.38 -8.65 7.92
CA PHE A 138 -13.03 -9.97 8.43
C PHE A 138 -13.83 -11.07 7.74
N CYS A 139 -13.20 -12.21 7.47
CA CYS A 139 -13.82 -13.38 6.86
C CYS A 139 -13.19 -14.69 7.35
N ASP A 140 -14.00 -15.73 7.45
CA ASP A 140 -13.54 -17.12 7.45
C ASP A 140 -13.56 -17.65 6.01
N PRO A 141 -12.40 -17.78 5.32
CA PRO A 141 -12.36 -18.26 3.95
C PRO A 141 -12.74 -19.73 3.80
N ASN A 142 -12.77 -20.51 4.88
CA ASN A 142 -13.18 -21.93 4.84
C ASN A 142 -14.70 -22.11 4.96
N SER A 143 -15.42 -21.04 5.31
CA SER A 143 -16.87 -21.06 5.45
C SER A 143 -17.56 -20.30 4.33
N ARG A 144 -18.18 -21.04 3.40
CA ARG A 144 -18.94 -20.45 2.28
C ARG A 144 -20.04 -19.50 2.76
N GLU A 145 -20.71 -19.82 3.87
CA GLU A 145 -21.75 -18.96 4.43
C GLU A 145 -21.17 -17.70 5.09
N ASP A 146 -19.99 -17.79 5.71
CA ASP A 146 -19.31 -16.62 6.25
C ASP A 146 -18.85 -15.66 5.14
N MET A 147 -18.31 -16.21 4.05
CA MET A 147 -17.89 -15.47 2.86
C MET A 147 -19.03 -14.70 2.20
N LYS A 148 -20.23 -15.31 2.08
CA LYS A 148 -21.43 -14.59 1.59
C LYS A 148 -21.76 -13.37 2.44
N LYS A 149 -21.67 -13.48 3.77
CA LYS A 149 -21.90 -12.36 4.69
C LYS A 149 -20.83 -11.29 4.55
N ALA A 150 -19.56 -11.68 4.40
CA ALA A 150 -18.46 -10.75 4.17
C ALA A 150 -18.63 -10.00 2.84
N HIS A 151 -19.04 -10.67 1.77
CA HIS A 151 -19.33 -10.04 0.48
C HIS A 151 -20.48 -9.05 0.56
N ALA A 152 -21.58 -9.40 1.23
CA ALA A 152 -22.71 -8.49 1.44
C ALA A 152 -22.28 -7.22 2.20
N MET A 153 -21.37 -7.35 3.18
CA MET A 153 -20.82 -6.21 3.91
C MET A 153 -19.88 -5.34 3.05
N GLN A 154 -19.11 -5.93 2.13
CA GLN A 154 -18.35 -5.17 1.13
C GLN A 154 -19.28 -4.41 0.17
N ASP A 155 -20.42 -5.01 -0.20
CA ASP A 155 -21.38 -4.42 -1.14
C ASP A 155 -22.14 -3.22 -0.57
N ALA A 156 -22.25 -3.16 0.75
CA ALA A 156 -22.88 -2.05 1.45
C ALA A 156 -22.00 -0.80 1.55
N ILE A 157 -20.71 -0.88 1.19
CA ILE A 157 -19.81 0.29 1.15
C ILE A 157 -20.22 1.21 0.01
N GLN A 158 -20.33 2.50 0.28
CA GLN A 158 -20.64 3.49 -0.76
C GLN A 158 -19.54 4.53 -0.86
N ILE A 159 -19.15 4.85 -2.09
CA ILE A 159 -18.25 5.95 -2.40
C ILE A 159 -18.94 6.90 -3.36
N LYS A 160 -18.94 8.19 -3.03
CA LYS A 160 -19.54 9.25 -3.84
C LYS A 160 -18.47 10.24 -4.23
N GLN A 161 -18.36 10.51 -5.53
CA GLN A 161 -17.47 11.52 -6.09
C GLN A 161 -18.14 12.10 -7.34
N ALA A 162 -18.09 13.42 -7.50
CA ALA A 162 -18.74 14.08 -8.65
C ALA A 162 -17.99 13.83 -9.96
N SER A 163 -16.66 13.82 -9.92
CA SER A 163 -15.79 13.54 -11.06
C SER A 163 -14.60 12.68 -10.62
N PRO A 164 -14.24 11.62 -11.37
CA PRO A 164 -13.11 10.76 -11.03
C PRO A 164 -11.74 11.44 -11.15
N GLY A 165 -11.64 12.55 -11.91
CA GLY A 165 -10.35 13.19 -12.17
C GLY A 165 -9.39 12.30 -12.98
N LYS A 166 -8.08 12.40 -12.71
CA LYS A 166 -7.02 11.61 -13.38
C LYS A 166 -5.90 11.25 -12.41
N LEU A 167 -5.21 10.14 -12.66
CA LEU A 167 -3.93 9.84 -11.99
C LEU A 167 -2.78 10.39 -12.83
N GLU A 168 -2.16 11.48 -12.37
CA GLU A 168 -1.00 12.08 -13.02
C GLU A 168 0.18 11.94 -12.07
N LEU A 169 1.06 10.98 -12.35
CA LEU A 169 2.20 10.60 -11.53
C LEU A 169 3.50 10.84 -12.29
N PRO A 170 4.62 11.13 -11.60
CA PRO A 170 5.93 11.13 -12.22
C PRO A 170 6.26 9.79 -12.88
N ASP A 171 7.06 9.83 -13.93
CA ASP A 171 7.63 8.63 -14.55
C ASP A 171 8.83 8.17 -13.73
N TRP A 172 8.60 7.42 -12.66
CA TRP A 172 9.64 6.94 -11.74
C TRP A 172 10.54 5.89 -12.41
N ASP A 173 11.86 5.97 -12.19
CA ASP A 173 12.76 4.88 -12.56
C ASP A 173 12.53 3.67 -11.65
N GLU A 174 11.84 2.65 -12.18
CA GLU A 174 11.52 1.41 -11.47
C GLU A 174 12.78 0.67 -10.98
N THR A 175 13.90 0.78 -11.69
CA THR A 175 15.14 0.08 -11.31
C THR A 175 15.69 0.63 -10.00
N SER A 176 15.83 1.95 -9.89
CA SER A 176 16.28 2.61 -8.67
C SER A 176 15.25 2.51 -7.54
N LEU A 177 13.94 2.47 -7.86
CA LEU A 177 12.88 2.23 -6.88
C LEU A 177 13.02 0.85 -6.22
N VAL A 178 13.14 -0.20 -7.03
CA VAL A 178 13.31 -1.58 -6.54
C VAL A 178 14.61 -1.73 -5.74
N ALA A 179 15.71 -1.11 -6.20
CA ALA A 179 16.96 -1.11 -5.48
C ALA A 179 16.85 -0.42 -4.10
N THR A 180 16.16 0.73 -4.04
CA THR A 180 15.92 1.47 -2.80
C THR A 180 15.01 0.70 -1.85
N ARG A 181 13.91 0.12 -2.35
CA ARG A 181 13.00 -0.77 -1.58
C ARG A 181 13.76 -1.94 -0.96
N LYS A 182 14.67 -2.56 -1.72
CA LYS A 182 15.50 -3.68 -1.23
C LYS A 182 16.45 -3.23 -0.12
N ALA A 183 17.10 -2.08 -0.27
CA ALA A 183 18.00 -1.53 0.75
C ALA A 183 17.25 -1.24 2.07
N LEU A 184 16.09 -0.58 1.99
CA LEU A 184 15.25 -0.28 3.15
C LEU A 184 14.70 -1.55 3.82
N ASN A 185 14.28 -2.54 3.04
CA ASN A 185 13.89 -3.86 3.57
C ASN A 185 15.05 -4.59 4.27
N GLY A 186 16.30 -4.36 3.85
CA GLY A 186 17.49 -4.87 4.54
C GLY A 186 17.75 -4.21 5.90
N LEU A 187 17.24 -3.00 6.14
CA LEU A 187 17.33 -2.32 7.43
C LEU A 187 16.26 -2.84 8.40
N VAL A 188 15.01 -2.91 7.94
CA VAL A 188 13.87 -3.32 8.79
C VAL A 188 13.92 -4.81 9.17
N SER A 189 14.60 -5.66 8.38
CA SER A 189 14.76 -7.09 8.69
C SER A 189 15.52 -7.39 10.00
N LYS A 190 16.17 -6.37 10.57
CA LYS A 190 16.90 -6.44 11.85
C LYS A 190 16.08 -5.93 13.03
N LEU A 191 14.83 -5.53 12.80
CA LEU A 191 13.93 -4.98 13.80
C LEU A 191 12.80 -5.96 14.10
N ASP A 192 12.33 -5.96 15.34
CA ASP A 192 11.16 -6.76 15.76
C ASP A 192 9.84 -6.18 15.23
N GLY A 193 9.85 -4.91 14.79
CA GLY A 193 8.72 -4.22 14.19
C GLY A 193 8.94 -2.72 14.05
N VAL A 194 7.94 -2.03 13.50
CA VAL A 194 7.94 -0.57 13.26
C VAL A 194 6.66 0.08 13.83
N PRO A 195 6.46 0.08 15.15
CA PRO A 195 5.20 0.47 15.79
C PRO A 195 4.77 1.91 15.52
N LYS A 196 5.70 2.79 15.14
CA LYS A 196 5.46 4.21 14.83
C LYS A 196 5.62 4.54 13.35
N ALA A 197 5.55 3.54 12.45
CA ALA A 197 5.66 3.79 11.01
C ALA A 197 4.40 4.40 10.38
N PHE A 198 3.23 4.03 10.88
CA PHE A 198 1.95 4.32 10.24
C PHE A 198 1.06 5.14 11.17
N GLY A 199 0.38 6.13 10.61
CA GLY A 199 -0.43 7.09 11.36
C GLY A 199 -0.56 8.43 10.66
N PRO A 200 -1.27 9.39 11.24
CA PRO A 200 -1.39 10.73 10.66
C PRO A 200 -0.05 11.49 10.73
N ARG A 201 0.08 12.53 9.91
CA ARG A 201 1.25 13.44 9.93
C ARG A 201 1.46 13.99 11.34
N GLY A 202 2.72 13.99 11.78
CA GLY A 202 3.11 14.47 13.11
C GLY A 202 2.97 13.44 14.24
N GLU A 203 2.37 12.27 14.00
CA GLU A 203 2.22 11.21 15.01
C GLU A 203 3.08 9.97 14.74
N VAL A 204 3.84 9.96 13.63
CA VAL A 204 4.75 8.88 13.25
C VAL A 204 6.21 9.25 13.51
N ASP A 205 7.05 8.25 13.70
CA ASP A 205 8.50 8.44 13.68
C ASP A 205 8.97 8.48 12.21
N PRO A 206 9.64 9.56 11.75
CA PRO A 206 10.01 9.70 10.33
C PRO A 206 10.91 8.59 9.80
N THR A 207 11.77 8.01 10.66
CA THR A 207 12.65 6.90 10.26
C THR A 207 11.84 5.63 10.10
N GLN A 208 10.96 5.32 11.06
CA GLN A 208 10.07 4.17 10.98
C GLN A 208 9.10 4.28 9.81
N HIS A 209 8.59 5.48 9.52
CA HIS A 209 7.72 5.72 8.38
C HIS A 209 8.42 5.40 7.05
N LEU A 210 9.65 5.90 6.84
CA LEU A 210 10.44 5.61 5.64
C LEU A 210 10.66 4.10 5.44
N ILE A 211 11.13 3.39 6.47
CA ILE A 211 11.37 1.94 6.36
C ILE A 211 10.05 1.15 6.32
N GLY A 212 8.99 1.65 6.95
CA GLY A 212 7.65 1.08 6.98
C GLY A 212 6.99 1.07 5.61
N ALA A 213 7.15 2.15 4.84
CA ALA A 213 6.70 2.23 3.45
C ALA A 213 7.29 1.12 2.58
N ALA A 214 8.55 0.72 2.81
CA ALA A 214 9.18 -0.42 2.12
C ALA A 214 8.76 -1.78 2.69
N TYR A 215 8.54 -1.85 4.00
CA TYR A 215 8.30 -3.08 4.74
C TYR A 215 6.89 -3.66 4.54
N GLY A 216 5.89 -2.77 4.49
CA GLY A 216 4.48 -3.14 4.50
C GLY A 216 3.60 -1.92 4.27
N TRP A 217 3.77 -1.27 3.11
CA TRP A 217 3.01 -0.10 2.68
C TRP A 217 1.50 -0.23 2.97
N GLY A 218 0.89 0.85 3.45
CA GLY A 218 -0.54 0.86 3.78
C GLY A 218 -0.87 0.06 5.05
N GLY A 219 0.13 -0.10 5.93
CA GLY A 219 -0.03 -0.65 7.25
C GLY A 219 -1.01 0.16 8.10
N ASN A 220 -1.57 -0.46 9.13
CA ASN A 220 -2.38 0.28 10.10
C ASN A 220 -1.46 0.97 11.12
N PRO A 221 -1.87 2.12 11.68
CA PRO A 221 -1.27 2.59 12.93
C PRO A 221 -1.42 1.52 14.01
N GLN A 222 -0.53 1.52 15.00
CA GLN A 222 -0.46 0.47 16.03
C GLN A 222 -1.81 0.19 16.73
N ARG A 223 -2.62 1.23 16.95
CA ARG A 223 -3.96 1.12 17.53
C ARG A 223 -4.98 0.35 16.66
N GLY A 224 -4.69 0.16 15.38
CA GLY A 224 -5.55 -0.54 14.42
C GLY A 224 -5.13 -2.00 14.22
N ALA A 225 -3.83 -2.28 14.19
CA ALA A 225 -3.29 -3.65 14.16
C ALA A 225 -1.84 -3.68 14.65
N MET A 226 -1.45 -4.79 15.25
CA MET A 226 -0.08 -5.09 15.63
C MET A 226 0.36 -6.41 15.02
N TYR A 227 1.58 -6.46 14.51
CA TYR A 227 2.18 -7.66 13.94
C TYR A 227 3.49 -7.97 14.65
N PHE A 228 3.70 -9.25 14.94
CA PHE A 228 4.94 -9.76 15.48
C PHE A 228 5.49 -10.77 14.47
N ASN A 229 6.64 -10.48 13.89
CA ASN A 229 7.27 -11.35 12.91
C ASN A 229 8.36 -12.15 13.60
N VAL A 230 8.28 -13.48 13.49
CA VAL A 230 9.27 -14.39 14.06
C VAL A 230 9.78 -15.28 12.94
N VAL A 231 11.10 -15.35 12.78
CA VAL A 231 11.76 -16.32 11.92
C VAL A 231 12.35 -17.41 12.81
N PRO A 232 11.80 -18.64 12.81
CA PRO A 232 12.35 -19.74 13.59
C PRO A 232 13.77 -20.08 13.16
N GLU A 233 14.61 -20.53 14.08
CA GLU A 233 16.03 -20.86 13.82
C GLU A 233 16.20 -21.92 12.71
N LYS A 234 15.34 -22.93 12.68
CA LYS A 234 15.26 -23.98 11.66
C LYS A 234 13.97 -23.84 10.86
N ASN A 235 13.90 -22.78 10.06
CA ASN A 235 12.78 -22.54 9.15
C ASN A 235 12.87 -23.40 7.87
N ASP A 236 12.86 -24.73 8.03
CA ASP A 236 13.10 -25.71 6.95
C ASP A 236 11.83 -26.44 6.47
N GLY A 237 10.66 -26.09 7.02
CA GLY A 237 9.37 -26.73 6.74
C GLY A 237 9.24 -28.17 7.26
N LYS A 238 10.22 -28.67 8.03
CA LYS A 238 10.27 -30.04 8.55
C LYS A 238 10.37 -30.08 10.08
N THR A 239 11.07 -29.11 10.65
CA THR A 239 11.26 -28.98 12.10
C THR A 239 9.95 -28.51 12.73
N ALA A 240 9.40 -29.31 13.64
CA ALA A 240 8.21 -28.95 14.39
C ALA A 240 8.53 -27.88 15.44
N TYR A 241 7.66 -26.87 15.54
CA TYR A 241 7.70 -25.82 16.55
C TYR A 241 6.41 -25.83 17.37
N THR A 242 6.51 -25.41 18.64
CA THR A 242 5.34 -25.18 19.51
C THR A 242 5.23 -23.69 19.77
N LEU A 243 4.05 -23.11 19.49
CA LEU A 243 3.70 -21.75 19.85
C LEU A 243 2.80 -21.77 21.08
N THR A 244 3.25 -21.19 22.18
CA THR A 244 2.46 -21.04 23.40
C THR A 244 1.90 -19.62 23.46
N MET A 245 0.57 -19.50 23.39
CA MET A 245 -0.12 -18.22 23.47
C MET A 245 -0.80 -18.04 24.83
N PRO A 246 -0.95 -16.80 25.33
CA PRO A 246 -1.80 -16.55 26.48
C PRO A 246 -3.25 -16.96 26.15
N LYS A 247 -3.99 -17.40 27.17
CA LYS A 247 -5.40 -17.80 27.01
C LYS A 247 -6.24 -16.66 26.44
N ASP A 248 -6.00 -15.45 26.93
CA ASP A 248 -6.69 -14.23 26.53
C ASP A 248 -5.67 -13.28 25.89
N VAL A 249 -5.86 -13.01 24.59
CA VAL A 249 -5.08 -11.98 23.88
C VAL A 249 -5.87 -10.68 23.95
N PRO A 250 -5.28 -9.56 24.43
CA PRO A 250 -5.99 -8.32 24.67
C PRO A 250 -6.26 -7.55 23.37
N VAL A 251 -7.22 -8.03 22.58
CA VAL A 251 -7.67 -7.41 21.32
C VAL A 251 -9.16 -7.09 21.39
N GLU A 252 -9.56 -5.98 20.78
CA GLU A 252 -10.97 -5.58 20.70
C GLU A 252 -11.75 -6.34 19.62
N ALA A 253 -11.07 -6.76 18.54
CA ALA A 253 -11.71 -7.36 17.37
C ALA A 253 -11.34 -8.84 17.19
N PHE A 254 -10.09 -9.12 16.84
CA PHE A 254 -9.60 -10.49 16.61
C PHE A 254 -8.07 -10.55 16.68
N TRP A 255 -7.54 -11.77 16.75
CA TRP A 255 -6.12 -12.09 16.56
C TRP A 255 -6.01 -13.35 15.70
N SER A 256 -4.87 -13.54 15.04
CA SER A 256 -4.60 -14.70 14.19
C SER A 256 -3.11 -15.03 14.18
N VAL A 257 -2.78 -16.21 13.65
CA VAL A 257 -1.41 -16.63 13.36
C VAL A 257 -1.39 -17.10 11.92
N THR A 258 -0.48 -16.55 11.11
CA THR A 258 -0.24 -16.97 9.73
C THR A 258 1.15 -17.58 9.63
N LEU A 259 1.27 -18.70 8.93
CA LEU A 259 2.51 -19.45 8.70
C LEU A 259 2.87 -19.43 7.21
#